data_AF-A0A1B2G2N9-F1
#
_entry.id   AF-A0A1B2G2N9-F1
#
_cell.length_a   1.000
_cell.length_b   1.000
_cell.length_c   1.000
_cell.angle_alpha   90.00
_cell.angle_beta   90.00
_cell.angle_gamma   90.00
#
_symmetry.space_group_name_H-M   'P 1'
#
loop_
_entity.id
_entity.type
_entity.pdbx_description
1 polymer ?
#
loop_
_entity_poly.entity_id
_entity_poly.type
_entity_poly.pdbx_seq_one_letter_code
_entity_poly.pdbx_strand_id
1 'polypeptide(L)'
;FVILLVYSYYVTTLVGIANTTMDAFMATVLHQCQTQLRILRLNFENLTQTATEIVRKNPEEVYDQVLNKLFIECLMHYKHIIETNKRLQDIFGTAILVQFGIGGWILCMAAYKLISLNVLSIEFASMTLFITCILTELLLYCYYGNEVFEESDRVVQSVYGMEWLHAP
;
A
#
# COMPACT_ATOMS: atom_id res chain seq x y z
N PHE A 1 -11.66 -38.93 18.24
CA PHE A 1 -10.48 -38.75 17.35
C PHE A 1 -10.85 -38.03 16.05
N VAL A 2 -11.69 -38.60 15.18
CA VAL A 2 -12.08 -37.97 13.89
C VAL A 2 -12.66 -36.56 14.05
N ILE A 3 -13.55 -36.35 15.02
CA ILE A 3 -14.14 -35.02 15.30
C ILE A 3 -13.07 -33.97 15.61
N LEU A 4 -12.02 -34.34 16.36
CA LEU A 4 -10.92 -33.43 16.71
C LEU A 4 -10.07 -33.06 15.50
N LEU A 5 -9.81 -34.02 14.60
CA LEU A 5 -9.08 -33.77 13.36
C LEU A 5 -9.86 -32.84 12.43
N VAL A 6 -11.16 -33.09 12.27
CA VAL A 6 -12.04 -32.23 11.45
C VAL A 6 -12.11 -30.82 12.03
N TYR A 7 -12.23 -30.70 13.35
CA TYR A 7 -12.24 -29.41 14.03
C TYR A 7 -10.92 -28.65 13.85
N SER A 8 -9.78 -29.31 14.09
CA SER A 8 -8.46 -28.69 13.91
C SER A 8 -8.23 -28.24 12.47
N TYR A 9 -8.59 -29.07 11.50
CA TYR A 9 -8.47 -28.72 10.08
C TYR A 9 -9.32 -27.49 9.74
N TYR A 10 -10.56 -27.45 10.21
CA TYR A 10 -11.47 -26.34 9.99
C TYR A 10 -10.93 -25.03 10.59
N VAL A 11 -10.52 -25.06 11.86
CA VAL A 11 -10.01 -23.87 12.57
C VAL A 11 -8.72 -23.35 11.92
N THR A 12 -7.76 -24.22 11.61
CA THR A 12 -6.51 -23.80 10.97
C THR A 12 -6.77 -23.17 9.59
N THR A 13 -7.67 -23.76 8.80
CA THR A 13 -8.05 -23.21 7.50
C THR A 13 -8.71 -21.84 7.64
N LEU A 14 -9.61 -21.68 8.61
CA LEU A 14 -10.30 -20.42 8.87
C LEU A 14 -9.32 -19.31 9.25
N VAL A 15 -8.36 -19.60 10.14
CA VAL A 15 -7.30 -18.66 10.54
C VAL A 15 -6.42 -18.27 9.35
N GLY A 16 -6.01 -19.24 8.52
CA GLY A 16 -5.22 -18.96 7.33
C GLY A 16 -5.94 -18.05 6.33
N ILE A 17 -7.23 -18.30 6.09
CA ILE A 17 -8.05 -17.45 5.21
C ILE A 17 -8.18 -16.04 5.79
N ALA A 18 -8.44 -15.91 7.09
CA ALA A 18 -8.58 -14.62 7.75
C ALA A 18 -7.29 -13.80 7.67
N ASN A 19 -6.12 -14.42 7.92
CA ASN A 19 -4.82 -13.77 7.81
C ASN A 19 -4.57 -13.28 6.38
N THR A 20 -4.68 -14.19 5.41
CA THR A 20 -4.44 -13.87 3.99
C THR A 20 -5.37 -12.77 3.48
N THR A 21 -6.63 -12.76 3.95
CA THR A 21 -7.62 -11.74 3.57
C THR A 21 -7.25 -10.37 4.16
N MET A 22 -6.72 -10.33 5.39
CA MET A 22 -6.24 -9.11 6.01
C MET A 22 -5.01 -8.56 5.26
N ASP A 23 -4.04 -9.42 4.93
CA ASP A 23 -2.85 -9.05 4.17
C ASP A 23 -3.25 -8.51 2.77
N ALA A 24 -4.14 -9.20 2.07
CA ALA A 24 -4.64 -8.81 0.75
C ALA A 24 -5.42 -7.49 0.79
N PHE A 25 -6.26 -7.29 1.82
CA PHE A 25 -6.96 -6.04 2.04
C PHE A 25 -5.96 -4.89 2.21
N MET A 26 -4.99 -5.04 3.10
CA MET A 26 -3.98 -4.01 3.36
C MET A 26 -3.14 -3.68 2.13
N ALA A 27 -2.66 -4.70 1.41
CA ALA A 27 -1.94 -4.53 0.15
C ALA A 27 -2.78 -3.75 -0.88
N THR A 28 -4.08 -4.06 -0.99
CA THR A 28 -4.99 -3.38 -1.91
C THR A 28 -5.18 -1.91 -1.54
N VAL A 29 -5.35 -1.58 -0.25
CA VAL A 29 -5.53 -0.17 0.14
C VAL A 29 -4.23 0.63 -0.04
N LEU A 30 -3.06 0.06 0.27
CA LEU A 30 -1.78 0.72 0.01
C LEU A 30 -1.55 0.93 -1.48
N HIS A 31 -1.84 -0.07 -2.31
CA HIS A 31 -1.78 0.07 -3.77
C HIS A 31 -2.77 1.13 -4.30
N GLN A 32 -3.95 1.24 -3.70
CA GLN A 32 -4.89 2.30 -4.01
C GLN A 32 -4.31 3.67 -3.64
N CYS A 33 -3.69 3.81 -2.46
CA CYS A 33 -3.05 5.06 -2.05
C CYS A 33 -1.92 5.47 -3.00
N GLN A 34 -1.06 4.52 -3.40
CA GLN A 34 -0.04 4.73 -4.43
C GLN A 34 -0.68 5.24 -5.73
N THR A 35 -1.73 4.57 -6.20
CA THR A 35 -2.42 4.95 -7.44
C THR A 35 -3.03 6.35 -7.36
N GLN A 36 -3.62 6.71 -6.22
CA GLN A 36 -4.17 8.05 -6.00
C GLN A 36 -3.09 9.13 -5.97
N LEU A 37 -1.92 8.85 -5.37
CA LEU A 37 -0.75 9.73 -5.43
C LEU A 37 -0.27 9.92 -6.87
N ARG A 38 -0.23 8.84 -7.66
CA ARG A 38 0.14 8.91 -9.07
C ARG A 38 -0.84 9.75 -9.90
N ILE A 39 -2.15 9.61 -9.67
CA ILE A 39 -3.17 10.44 -10.32
C ILE A 39 -2.96 11.91 -9.94
N LEU A 40 -2.77 12.19 -8.65
CA LEU A 40 -2.52 13.53 -8.15
C LEU A 40 -1.25 14.14 -8.79
N ARG A 41 -0.18 13.36 -8.90
CA ARG A 41 1.06 13.75 -9.57
C ARG A 41 0.80 14.20 -11.01
N LEU A 42 0.08 13.38 -11.78
CA LEU A 42 -0.26 13.69 -13.16
C LEU A 42 -1.17 14.92 -13.28
N ASN A 43 -2.06 15.15 -12.31
CA ASN A 43 -2.91 16.34 -12.27
C ASN A 43 -2.08 17.60 -12.03
N PHE A 44 -1.07 17.56 -11.16
CA PHE A 44 -0.14 18.67 -10.96
C PHE A 44 0.72 18.94 -12.20
N GLU A 45 1.25 17.90 -12.85
CA GLU A 45 2.07 18.04 -14.06
C GLU A 45 1.29 18.66 -15.23
N ASN A 46 0.01 18.35 -15.36
CA ASN A 46 -0.85 18.82 -16.46
C ASN A 46 -1.76 19.99 -16.06
N LEU A 47 -1.52 20.63 -14.91
CA LEU A 47 -2.43 21.62 -14.34
C LEU A 47 -2.66 22.83 -15.28
N THR A 48 -1.58 23.42 -15.79
CA THR A 48 -1.64 24.60 -16.68
C THR A 48 -2.24 24.27 -18.04
N GLN A 49 -1.93 23.10 -18.58
CA GLN A 49 -2.51 22.59 -19.82
C GLN A 49 -4.03 22.38 -19.67
N THR A 50 -4.46 21.75 -18.58
CA THR A 50 -5.88 21.52 -18.28
C THR A 50 -6.65 22.84 -18.14
N ALA A 51 -6.09 23.82 -17.42
CA ALA A 51 -6.68 25.15 -17.31
C ALA A 51 -6.83 25.83 -18.68
N THR A 52 -5.80 25.74 -19.54
CA THR A 52 -5.81 26.31 -20.89
C THR A 52 -6.89 25.67 -21.76
N GLU A 53 -7.06 24.36 -21.68
CA GLU A 53 -8.08 23.64 -22.44
C GLU A 53 -9.51 23.99 -22.01
N ILE A 54 -9.74 24.19 -20.71
CA ILE A 54 -11.05 24.59 -20.17
C ILE A 54 -11.42 25.99 -20.67
N VAL A 55 -10.53 26.97 -20.54
CA VAL A 55 -10.76 28.34 -21.05
C VAL A 55 -10.96 28.36 -22.56
N ARG A 56 -10.23 27.51 -23.31
CA ARG A 56 -10.44 27.39 -24.76
C ARG A 56 -11.84 26.89 -25.12
N LYS A 57 -12.42 25.98 -24.32
CA LYS A 57 -13.78 25.46 -24.53
C LYS A 57 -14.86 26.43 -24.02
N ASN A 58 -14.56 27.17 -22.95
CA ASN A 58 -15.43 28.13 -22.31
C ASN A 58 -14.74 29.51 -22.23
N PRO A 59 -14.79 30.34 -23.30
CA PRO A 59 -14.09 31.63 -23.34
C PRO A 59 -14.56 32.66 -22.30
N GLU A 60 -15.69 32.42 -21.64
CA GLU A 60 -16.22 33.24 -20.55
C GLU A 60 -15.46 33.04 -19.22
N GLU A 61 -14.74 31.92 -19.07
CA GLU A 61 -14.00 31.60 -17.85
C GLU A 61 -12.64 32.33 -17.80
N VAL A 62 -12.31 32.88 -16.64
CA VAL A 62 -11.02 33.53 -16.40
C VAL A 62 -9.97 32.48 -16.04
N TYR A 63 -8.87 32.42 -16.79
CA TYR A 63 -7.80 31.43 -16.61
C TYR A 63 -7.33 31.28 -15.16
N ASP A 64 -7.05 32.39 -14.47
CA ASP A 64 -6.57 32.36 -13.08
C ASP A 64 -7.59 31.74 -12.12
N GLN A 65 -8.88 31.94 -12.35
CA GLN A 65 -9.95 31.34 -11.53
C GLN A 65 -10.05 29.83 -11.76
N VAL A 66 -9.93 29.39 -13.02
CA VAL A 66 -9.92 27.97 -13.38
C VAL A 66 -8.69 27.28 -12.78
N LEU A 67 -7.52 27.90 -12.93
CA LEU A 67 -6.27 27.35 -12.42
C LEU A 67 -6.29 27.22 -10.89
N ASN A 68 -6.74 28.27 -10.18
CA ASN A 68 -6.89 28.22 -8.73
C ASN A 68 -7.87 27.12 -8.28
N LYS A 69 -9.00 26.97 -8.98
CA LYS A 69 -9.97 25.91 -8.69
C LYS A 69 -9.36 24.53 -8.84
N LEU A 70 -8.68 24.25 -9.96
CA LEU A 70 -8.01 22.96 -10.18
C LEU A 70 -6.92 22.68 -9.14
N PHE A 71 -6.17 23.71 -8.75
CA PHE A 71 -5.16 23.60 -7.71
C PHE A 71 -5.78 23.24 -6.35
N ILE A 72 -6.86 23.90 -5.95
CA ILE A 72 -7.61 23.58 -4.73
C ILE A 72 -8.16 22.14 -4.79
N GLU A 73 -8.67 21.70 -5.94
CA GLU A 73 -9.13 20.32 -6.13
C GLU A 73 -8.00 19.31 -5.92
N CYS A 74 -6.79 19.58 -6.44
CA CYS A 74 -5.61 18.76 -6.21
C CYS A 74 -5.21 18.73 -4.72
N LEU A 75 -5.20 19.87 -4.04
CA LEU A 75 -4.91 19.95 -2.60
C LEU A 75 -5.94 19.18 -1.76
N MET A 76 -7.22 19.28 -2.10
CA MET A 76 -8.27 18.53 -1.44
C MET A 76 -8.11 17.03 -1.69
N HIS A 77 -7.74 16.61 -2.90
CA HIS A 77 -7.44 15.21 -3.21
C HIS A 77 -6.27 14.69 -2.38
N TYR A 78 -5.16 15.44 -2.32
CA TYR A 78 -4.01 15.12 -1.46
C TYR A 78 -4.40 14.95 0.01
N LYS A 79 -5.24 15.86 0.53
CA LYS A 79 -5.74 15.79 1.91
C LYS A 79 -6.53 14.49 2.18
N HIS A 80 -7.38 14.07 1.25
CA HIS A 80 -8.12 12.79 1.39
C HIS A 80 -7.18 11.57 1.37
N ILE A 81 -6.11 11.60 0.58
CA ILE A 81 -5.10 10.54 0.56
C ILE A 81 -4.39 10.46 1.92
N ILE A 82 -3.95 11.59 2.47
CA ILE A 82 -3.31 11.64 3.80
C ILE A 82 -4.26 11.13 4.88
N GLU A 83 -5.52 11.55 4.87
CA GLU A 83 -6.50 11.11 5.85
C GLU A 83 -6.75 9.59 5.77
N THR A 84 -6.79 9.04 4.56
CA THR A 84 -6.91 7.59 4.33
C THR A 84 -5.70 6.85 4.89
N ASN A 85 -4.48 7.29 4.59
CA ASN A 85 -3.25 6.70 5.13
C ASN A 85 -3.20 6.78 6.66
N LYS A 86 -3.64 7.91 7.24
CA LYS A 86 -3.70 8.08 8.69
C LYS A 86 -4.68 7.10 9.33
N ARG A 87 -5.87 6.93 8.76
CA ARG A 87 -6.85 5.94 9.24
C ARG A 87 -6.31 4.52 9.15
N LEU A 88 -5.59 4.17 8.08
CA LEU A 88 -4.93 2.86 7.98
C LEU A 88 -3.89 2.66 9.08
N GLN A 89 -3.06 3.66 9.33
CA GLN A 89 -2.05 3.61 10.38
C GLN A 89 -2.68 3.50 11.77
N ASP A 90 -3.76 4.25 12.04
CA ASP A 90 -4.45 4.23 13.33
C ASP A 90 -5.14 2.88 13.59
N ILE A 91 -5.69 2.25 12.55
CA ILE A 91 -6.39 0.95 12.67
C ILE A 91 -5.41 -0.22 12.69
N PHE A 92 -4.44 -0.24 11.78
CA PHE A 92 -3.60 -1.42 11.52
C PHE A 92 -2.15 -1.25 11.94
N GLY A 93 -1.67 -0.04 12.24
CA GLY A 93 -0.24 0.21 12.52
C GLY A 93 0.31 -0.65 13.67
N THR A 94 -0.44 -0.78 14.76
CA THR A 94 -0.04 -1.66 15.88
C THR A 94 -0.09 -3.15 15.48
N ALA A 95 -1.10 -3.55 14.71
CA ALA A 95 -1.23 -4.93 14.25
C ALA A 95 -0.06 -5.33 13.33
N ILE A 96 0.32 -4.46 12.39
CA ILE A 96 1.46 -4.64 11.50
C ILE A 96 2.76 -4.72 12.32
N LEU A 97 2.96 -3.83 13.31
CA LEU A 97 4.14 -3.87 14.17
C LEU A 97 4.28 -5.22 14.89
N VAL A 98 3.17 -5.73 15.43
CA VAL A 98 3.13 -7.05 16.08
C VAL A 98 3.38 -8.16 15.07
N GLN A 99 2.82 -8.09 13.87
CA GLN A 99 3.04 -9.05 12.79
C GLN A 99 4.51 -9.12 12.37
N PHE A 100 5.20 -7.98 12.24
CA PHE A 100 6.63 -7.95 11.96
C PHE A 100 7.46 -8.53 13.10
N GLY A 101 7.13 -8.19 14.35
CA GLY A 101 7.85 -8.71 15.53
C GLY A 101 7.71 -10.23 15.69
N ILE A 102 6.47 -10.72 15.69
CA ILE A 102 6.16 -12.14 15.82
C ILE A 102 6.63 -12.90 14.57
N GLY A 103 6.40 -12.37 13.38
CA GLY A 103 6.85 -12.97 12.12
C GLY A 103 8.37 -13.12 12.05
N GLY A 104 9.11 -12.08 12.46
CA GLY A 104 10.58 -12.15 12.56
C GLY A 104 11.05 -13.21 13.55
N TRP A 105 10.44 -13.29 14.73
CA TRP A 105 10.77 -14.33 15.72
C TRP A 105 10.48 -15.74 15.19
N ILE A 106 9.31 -15.95 14.58
CA ILE A 106 8.93 -17.23 13.95
C ILE A 106 9.93 -17.59 12.85
N LEU A 107 10.32 -16.65 11.99
CA LEU A 107 11.32 -16.87 10.94
C LEU A 107 12.66 -17.33 11.51
N CYS A 108 13.13 -16.72 12.61
CA CYS A 108 14.37 -17.13 13.26
C CYS A 108 14.29 -18.57 13.79
N MET A 109 13.21 -18.91 14.51
CA MET A 109 12.99 -20.26 15.02
C MET A 109 12.84 -21.27 13.88
N ALA A 110 12.17 -20.86 12.80
CA ALA A 110 11.95 -21.67 11.63
C ALA A 110 13.24 -22.01 10.89
N ALA A 111 14.07 -21.00 10.65
CA ALA A 111 15.39 -21.17 10.06
C ALA A 111 16.31 -22.05 10.93
N TYR A 112 16.29 -21.86 12.25
CA TYR A 112 17.04 -22.72 13.17
C TYR A 112 16.62 -24.19 13.05
N LYS A 113 15.31 -24.47 13.06
CA LYS A 113 14.79 -25.83 12.91
C LYS A 113 15.18 -26.45 11.58
N LEU A 114 15.13 -25.67 10.49
CA LEU A 114 15.42 -26.12 9.14
C LEU A 114 16.85 -26.69 8.99
N ILE A 115 17.82 -26.16 9.72
CA ILE A 115 19.22 -26.65 9.73
C ILE A 115 19.33 -28.10 10.23
N SER A 116 18.43 -28.51 11.13
CA SER A 116 18.44 -29.86 11.72
C SER A 116 17.70 -30.92 10.89
N LEU A 117 16.98 -30.50 9.85
CA LEU A 117 16.16 -31.39 9.04
C LEU A 117 16.94 -31.96 7.84
N ASN A 118 16.64 -33.20 7.47
CA ASN A 118 17.17 -33.77 6.23
C ASN A 118 16.54 -33.07 5.02
N VAL A 119 17.36 -32.59 4.09
CA VAL A 119 16.93 -31.84 2.89
C VAL A 119 15.93 -32.62 2.03
N LEU A 120 16.02 -33.95 2.01
CA LEU A 120 15.12 -34.82 1.25
C LEU A 120 13.82 -35.18 2.01
N SER A 121 13.59 -34.61 3.20
CA SER A 121 12.39 -34.90 4.00
C SER A 121 11.20 -34.01 3.64
N ILE A 122 9.99 -34.55 3.81
CA ILE A 122 8.74 -33.80 3.68
C ILE A 122 8.69 -32.64 4.70
N GLU A 123 9.26 -32.84 5.89
CA GLU A 123 9.34 -31.82 6.92
C GLU A 123 10.18 -30.62 6.49
N PHE A 124 11.33 -30.86 5.85
CA PHE A 124 12.16 -29.79 5.29
C PHE A 124 11.40 -28.98 4.24
N ALA A 125 10.70 -29.66 3.32
CA ALA A 125 9.89 -29.00 2.30
C ALA A 125 8.76 -28.16 2.92
N SER A 126 8.03 -28.72 3.89
CA SER A 126 6.97 -28.01 4.60
C SER A 126 7.49 -26.80 5.38
N MET A 127 8.65 -26.92 6.03
CA MET A 127 9.27 -25.81 6.77
C MET A 127 9.74 -24.70 5.85
N THR A 128 10.29 -25.06 4.69
CA THR A 128 10.72 -24.09 3.66
C THR A 128 9.53 -23.33 3.10
N LEU A 129 8.43 -24.02 2.77
CA LEU A 129 7.19 -23.36 2.31
C LEU A 129 6.65 -22.39 3.36
N PHE A 130 6.65 -22.80 4.63
CA PHE A 130 6.22 -21.95 5.74
C PHE A 130 7.05 -20.68 5.87
N ILE A 131 8.39 -20.77 5.79
CA ILE A 131 9.29 -19.60 5.79
C ILE A 131 8.98 -18.68 4.60
N THR A 132 8.82 -19.25 3.40
CA THR A 132 8.50 -18.48 2.19
C THR A 132 7.16 -17.76 2.32
N CYS A 133 6.14 -18.38 2.92
CA CYS A 133 4.85 -17.74 3.19
C CYS A 133 5.01 -16.49 4.06
N ILE A 134 5.66 -16.62 5.23
CA ILE A 134 5.84 -15.47 6.13
C ILE A 134 6.69 -14.37 5.49
N LEU A 135 7.75 -14.74 4.76
CA LEU A 135 8.55 -13.75 4.02
C LEU A 135 7.72 -13.02 2.96
N THR A 136 6.82 -13.72 2.27
CA THR A 136 5.93 -13.12 1.26
C THR A 136 4.96 -12.14 1.91
N GLU A 137 4.36 -12.51 3.05
CA GLU A 137 3.47 -11.63 3.82
C GLU A 137 4.20 -10.33 4.21
N LEU A 138 5.39 -10.43 4.81
CA LEU A 138 6.18 -9.26 5.20
C LEU A 138 6.63 -8.42 3.99
N LEU A 139 7.02 -9.08 2.89
CA LEU A 139 7.45 -8.40 1.67
C LEU A 139 6.31 -7.57 1.06
N LEU A 140 5.06 -8.05 1.09
CA LEU A 140 3.91 -7.31 0.57
C LEU A 140 3.75 -5.95 1.27
N TYR A 141 3.81 -5.94 2.61
CA TYR A 141 3.71 -4.69 3.38
C TYR A 141 4.86 -3.73 3.06
N CYS A 142 6.08 -4.23 3.04
CA CYS A 142 7.27 -3.43 2.73
C CYS A 142 7.21 -2.86 1.31
N TYR A 143 6.83 -3.68 0.33
CA TYR A 143 6.77 -3.30 -1.08
C TYR A 143 5.75 -2.17 -1.30
N TYR A 144 4.49 -2.38 -0.91
CA TYR A 144 3.47 -1.37 -1.13
C TYR A 144 3.67 -0.12 -0.25
N GLY A 145 4.23 -0.28 0.95
CA GLY A 145 4.63 0.86 1.77
C GLY A 145 5.72 1.70 1.11
N ASN A 146 6.72 1.05 0.50
CA ASN A 146 7.76 1.74 -0.26
C ASN A 146 7.22 2.44 -1.51
N GLU A 147 6.32 1.80 -2.26
CA GLU A 147 5.70 2.40 -3.44
C GLU A 147 4.89 3.65 -3.10
N VAL A 148 4.15 3.64 -1.98
CA VAL A 148 3.46 4.83 -1.47
C VAL A 148 4.44 5.93 -1.10
N PHE A 149 5.56 5.60 -0.46
CA PHE A 149 6.61 6.55 -0.12
C PHE A 149 7.26 7.18 -1.36
N GLU A 150 7.69 6.36 -2.31
CA GLU A 150 8.28 6.77 -3.59
C GLU A 150 7.33 7.70 -4.39
N GLU A 151 6.07 7.30 -4.58
CA GLU A 151 5.12 8.15 -5.31
C GLU A 151 4.80 9.44 -4.55
N SER A 152 4.80 9.42 -3.22
CA SER A 152 4.65 10.64 -2.42
C SER A 152 5.81 11.62 -2.64
N ASP A 153 7.05 11.13 -2.74
CA ASP A 153 8.22 11.98 -3.04
C ASP A 153 8.12 12.56 -4.46
N ARG A 154 7.72 11.73 -5.43
CA ARG A 154 7.52 12.17 -6.82
C ARG A 154 6.46 13.25 -6.94
N VAL A 155 5.37 13.20 -6.16
CA VAL A 155 4.37 14.29 -6.11
C VAL A 155 5.03 15.61 -5.72
N VAL A 156 5.92 15.62 -4.73
CA VAL A 156 6.65 16.83 -4.32
C VAL A 156 7.51 17.37 -5.46
N GLN A 157 8.21 16.48 -6.17
CA GLN A 157 9.02 16.85 -7.33
C GLN A 157 8.18 17.42 -8.48
N SER A 158 7.04 16.81 -8.79
CA SER A 158 6.13 17.26 -9.84
C SER A 158 5.48 18.59 -9.51
N VAL A 159 5.11 18.80 -8.24
CA VAL A 159 4.67 20.10 -7.75
C VAL A 159 5.81 21.10 -7.94
N TYR A 160 7.04 20.83 -7.48
CA TYR A 160 8.17 21.74 -7.69
C TYR A 160 8.48 22.04 -9.17
N GLY A 161 8.29 21.07 -10.07
CA GLY A 161 8.55 21.22 -11.50
C GLY A 161 7.42 21.86 -12.31
N MET A 162 6.27 22.18 -11.70
CA MET A 162 5.14 22.79 -12.41
C MET A 162 5.47 24.24 -12.83
N GLU A 163 4.73 24.78 -13.80
CA GLU A 163 4.87 26.17 -14.25
C GLU A 163 4.28 27.17 -13.22
N TRP A 164 4.93 27.29 -12.05
CA TRP A 164 4.50 28.14 -10.94
C TRP A 164 4.31 29.61 -11.28
N LEU A 165 5.04 30.11 -12.29
CA LEU A 165 4.98 31.52 -12.71
C LEU A 165 3.60 31.95 -13.21
N HIS A 166 2.75 30.99 -13.55
CA HIS A 166 1.36 31.24 -13.97
C HIS A 166 0.35 30.75 -12.93
N ALA A 167 0.82 30.08 -11.86
CA ALA A 167 0.00 29.70 -10.73
C ALA A 167 -0.14 30.89 -9.76
N PRO A 168 -1.35 31.14 -9.21
CA PRO A 168 -1.62 32.28 -8.33
C PRO A 168 -0.92 32.20 -6.97
#